data_AF-A0A520B6K1-F1
#
_entry.id   AF-A0A520B6K1-F1
#
_cell.length_a   1.000
_cell.length_b   1.000
_cell.length_c   1.000
_cell.angle_alpha   90.00
_cell.angle_beta   90.00
_cell.angle_gamma   90.00
#
_symmetry.space_group_name_H-M   'P 1'
#
loop_
_entity.id
_entity.type
_entity.pdbx_description
1 polymer ?
#
loop_
_entity_poly.entity_id
_entity_poly.type
_entity_poly.pdbx_seq_one_letter_code
_entity_poly.pdbx_strand_id
1 'polypeptide(L)' 'AGSKTGGERAAAIYTVIQTCKANGVDPQAYIADVTGKIAADWPAARWDELMPWKWSAQTAEPVAQAA' A
#
# COMPACT_ATOMS: atom_id res chain seq x y z
N ALA A 1 -13.15 12.98 -22.11
CA ALA A 1 -12.51 11.67 -22.35
C ALA A 1 -11.37 11.51 -21.34
N GLY A 2 -11.17 10.32 -20.77
CA GLY A 2 -10.12 10.05 -19.78
C GLY A 2 -8.73 9.94 -20.42
N SER A 3 -7.69 10.34 -19.68
CA SER A 3 -6.28 10.17 -20.11
C SER A 3 -5.86 8.70 -19.97
N LYS A 4 -5.13 8.16 -20.97
CA LYS A 4 -4.56 6.80 -20.92
C LYS A 4 -3.71 6.59 -19.65
N THR A 5 -2.82 7.53 -19.35
CA THR A 5 -2.01 7.52 -18.13
C THR A 5 -2.86 7.58 -16.86
N GLY A 6 -3.98 8.30 -16.90
CA GLY A 6 -4.95 8.31 -15.79
C GLY A 6 -5.60 6.93 -15.60
N GLY A 7 -5.99 6.26 -16.69
CA GLY A 7 -6.53 4.91 -16.66
C GLY A 7 -5.54 3.88 -16.15
N GLU A 8 -4.28 3.94 -16.57
CA GLU A 8 -3.21 3.05 -16.11
C GLU A 8 -2.97 3.17 -14.60
N ARG A 9 -2.89 4.40 -14.08
CA ARG A 9 -2.72 4.65 -12.64
C ARG A 9 -3.91 4.14 -11.83
N ALA A 10 -5.13 4.37 -12.32
CA ALA A 10 -6.34 3.86 -11.68
C ALA A 10 -6.38 2.32 -11.66
N ALA A 11 -5.98 1.67 -12.76
CA ALA A 11 -5.89 0.22 -12.85
C ALA A 11 -4.84 -0.36 -11.88
N ALA A 12 -3.69 0.30 -11.75
CA ALA A 12 -2.65 -0.10 -10.80
C ALA A 12 -3.15 -0.05 -9.35
N ILE A 13 -3.79 1.06 -8.95
CA ILE A 13 -4.37 1.20 -7.60
C ILE A 13 -5.47 0.15 -7.37
N TYR A 14 -6.35 -0.05 -8.35
CA TYR A 14 -7.40 -1.07 -8.23
C TYR A 14 -6.83 -2.47 -8.03
N THR A 15 -5.74 -2.79 -8.74
CA THR A 15 -5.04 -4.07 -8.59
C THR A 15 -4.51 -4.24 -7.17
N VAL A 16 -3.86 -3.23 -6.60
CA VAL A 16 -3.38 -3.28 -5.21
C VAL A 16 -4.53 -3.49 -4.23
N ILE A 17 -5.65 -2.79 -4.42
CA ILE A 17 -6.85 -2.93 -3.56
C ILE A 17 -7.40 -4.37 -3.64
N GLN A 18 -7.51 -4.93 -4.84
CA GLN A 18 -8.01 -6.30 -5.00
C GLN A 18 -7.07 -7.32 -4.38
N THR A 19 -5.75 -7.14 -4.51
CA THR A 19 -4.77 -8.01 -3.86
C THR A 19 -4.87 -7.93 -2.33
N CYS A 20 -5.05 -6.75 -1.75
CA CYS A 20 -5.26 -6.61 -0.30
C CYS A 20 -6.51 -7.37 0.16
N LYS A 21 -7.63 -7.19 -0.54
CA LYS A 21 -8.89 -7.89 -0.26
C LYS A 21 -8.74 -9.42 -0.36
N ALA A 22 -8.06 -9.91 -1.39
CA ALA A 22 -7.79 -11.34 -1.57
C ALA A 22 -6.96 -11.95 -0.44
N ASN A 23 -6.18 -11.14 0.28
CA ASN A 23 -5.37 -11.55 1.43
C ASN A 23 -6.01 -11.19 2.78
N GLY A 24 -7.26 -10.72 2.81
CA GLY A 24 -7.94 -10.32 4.05
C GLY A 24 -7.34 -9.09 4.74
N VAL A 25 -6.57 -8.29 4.00
CA VAL A 25 -5.91 -7.08 4.49
C VAL A 25 -6.76 -5.85 4.20
N ASP A 26 -6.87 -4.94 5.18
CA ASP A 26 -7.50 -3.64 4.96
C ASP A 26 -6.68 -2.82 3.94
N PRO A 27 -7.23 -2.49 2.76
CA PRO A 27 -6.46 -1.83 1.71
C PRO A 27 -5.99 -0.42 2.11
N GLN A 28 -6.77 0.29 2.92
CA GLN A 28 -6.47 1.66 3.30
C GLN A 28 -5.30 1.72 4.27
N ALA A 29 -5.30 0.86 5.29
CA ALA A 29 -4.22 0.73 6.25
C ALA A 29 -2.92 0.27 5.57
N TYR A 30 -3.01 -0.72 4.68
CA TYR A 30 -1.86 -1.22 3.92
C TYR A 30 -1.22 -0.13 3.05
N ILE A 31 -2.03 0.59 2.24
CA ILE A 31 -1.49 1.62 1.34
C ILE A 31 -0.87 2.77 2.14
N ALA A 32 -1.49 3.20 3.24
CA ALA A 32 -0.97 4.27 4.08
C ALA A 32 0.40 3.90 4.67
N ASP A 33 0.51 2.72 5.26
CA ASP A 33 1.75 2.24 5.88
C ASP A 33 2.86 2.00 4.85
N VAL A 34 2.56 1.30 3.75
CA VAL A 34 3.56 1.01 2.70
C VAL A 34 4.07 2.29 2.04
N THR A 35 3.20 3.27 1.79
CA THR A 35 3.61 4.57 1.22
C THR A 35 4.50 5.33 2.22
N GLY A 36 4.16 5.30 3.52
CA GLY A 36 4.99 5.89 4.57
C GLY A 36 6.37 5.24 4.65
N LYS A 37 6.45 3.92 4.60
CA LYS A 37 7.72 3.17 4.59
C LYS A 37 8.57 3.50 3.36
N ILE A 38 7.97 3.57 2.17
CA ILE A 38 8.68 3.97 0.94
C ILE A 38 9.22 5.40 1.08
N ALA A 39 8.44 6.33 1.61
CA ALA A 39 8.87 7.71 1.84
C ALA A 39 9.98 7.83 2.89
N ALA A 40 10.09 6.86 3.80
CA ALA A 40 11.13 6.76 4.82
C ALA A 40 12.33 5.90 4.38
N ASP A 41 12.57 5.76 3.07
CA ASP A 41 13.69 5.02 2.49
C ASP A 41 13.76 3.54 2.92
N TRP A 42 12.61 2.85 2.94
CA TRP A 42 12.55 1.42 3.28
C TRP A 42 13.55 0.59 2.44
N PRO A 43 14.40 -0.25 3.09
CA PRO A 43 15.45 -0.98 2.39
C PRO A 43 14.91 -1.88 1.28
N ALA A 44 15.51 -1.76 0.08
CA ALA A 44 15.21 -2.61 -1.10
C ALA A 44 15.22 -4.11 -0.80
N ALA A 45 16.10 -4.53 0.10
CA ALA A 45 16.24 -5.93 0.51
C ALA A 45 15.06 -6.48 1.33
N ARG A 46 14.15 -5.63 1.83
CA ARG A 46 13.04 -5.99 2.73
C ARG A 46 11.66 -5.76 2.10
N TRP A 47 11.56 -5.70 0.78
CA TRP A 47 10.28 -5.43 0.10
C TRP A 47 9.28 -6.57 0.22
N ASP A 48 9.78 -7.79 0.39
CA ASP A 48 8.97 -8.97 0.65
C ASP A 48 8.13 -8.82 1.93
N GLU A 49 8.64 -8.11 2.95
CA GLU A 49 7.92 -7.79 4.18
C GLU A 49 6.73 -6.85 3.94
N LEU A 50 6.80 -6.04 2.89
CA LEU A 50 5.71 -5.12 2.53
C LEU A 50 4.63 -5.80 1.72
N MET A 51 4.77 -7.06 1.29
CA MET A 51 3.75 -7.72 0.48
C MET A 51 2.46 -7.95 1.28
N PRO A 52 1.26 -7.87 0.65
CA PRO A 52 -0.01 -7.98 1.37
C PRO A 52 -0.18 -9.28 2.17
N TRP A 53 0.47 -10.37 1.76
CA TRP A 53 0.44 -11.66 2.47
C TRP A 53 1.48 -11.78 3.62
N LYS A 54 2.45 -10.86 3.71
CA LYS A 54 3.43 -10.77 4.82
C LYS A 54 3.17 -9.59 5.75
N TRP A 55 2.40 -8.61 5.28
CA TRP A 55 2.10 -7.40 6.00
C TRP A 55 1.23 -7.65 7.24
N SER A 56 1.54 -6.96 8.34
CA SER A 56 0.80 -7.02 9.60
C SER A 56 0.43 -5.62 10.06
N ALA A 57 -0.85 -5.40 10.36
CA ALA A 57 -1.37 -4.13 10.87
C ALA A 57 -0.72 -3.70 12.21
N GLN A 58 -0.12 -4.63 12.97
CA GLN A 58 0.61 -4.32 14.19
C GLN A 58 1.93 -3.56 13.93
N THR A 59 2.44 -3.61 12.70
CA THR A 59 3.64 -2.88 12.26
C THR A 59 3.28 -1.62 11.46
N ALA A 60 1.99 -1.37 11.26
CA ALA A 60 1.52 -0.09 10.77
C ALA A 60 1.60 0.89 11.94
N GLU A 61 2.67 1.67 11.99
CA GLU A 61 2.74 2.82 12.89
C GLU A 61 1.49 3.66 12.62
N PRO A 62 0.69 4.00 13.65
CA PRO A 62 -0.45 4.87 13.44
C PRO A 62 0.09 6.14 12.80
N VAL A 63 -0.38 6.43 11.58
CA VAL A 63 -0.16 7.73 10.93
C VAL A 63 -0.62 8.74 11.96
N ALA A 64 0.35 9.33 12.68
CA ALA A 64 0.07 10.25 13.76
C ALA A 64 -0.91 11.28 13.19
N GLN A 65 -2.05 11.38 13.85
CA GLN A 65 -3.13 12.31 13.58
C GLN A 65 -2.52 13.70 13.33
N ALA A 66 -2.27 14.03 12.07
CA ALA A 66 -1.79 15.35 11.70
C ALA A 66 -3.00 16.27 11.78
N ALA A 67 -2.95 17.13 12.81
CA ALA A 67 -3.87 18.25 13.04
C ALA A 67 -3.93 19.22 11.85
#